data_AF-A0A2V9NZN5-F1
#
_entry.id   AF-A0A2V9NZN5-F1
#
_cell.length_a   1.000
_cell.length_b   1.000
_cell.length_c   1.000
_cell.angle_alpha   90.00
_cell.angle_beta   90.00
_cell.angle_gamma   90.00
#
_symmetry.space_group_name_H-M   'P 1'
#
loop_
_entity.id
_entity.type
_entity.pdbx_description
1 polymer ?
#
loop_
_entity_poly.entity_id
_entity_poly.type
_entity_poly.pdbx_seq_one_letter_code
_entity_poly.pdbx_strand_id
1 'polypeptide(L)'
;PVDALKKTGKTERRGTKITFLPDSTIFDSIEFNYDTLAQRLRELSFLNKGLTIRLKDERSEKQAEFHYTGGIAEFVKHLNKNKEVL
;
A
#
# COMPACT_ATOMS: atom_id res chain seq x y z
N PRO A 1 -14.48 -3.96 17.94
CA PRO A 1 -15.43 -2.86 18.26
C PRO A 1 -16.79 -3.09 17.58
N VAL A 2 -17.87 -3.13 18.35
CA VAL A 2 -19.25 -3.40 17.86
C VAL A 2 -20.21 -2.21 18.07
N ASP A 3 -19.68 -1.04 18.38
CA ASP A 3 -20.49 0.18 18.55
C ASP A 3 -21.06 0.67 17.22
N ALA A 4 -22.26 1.27 17.29
CA ALA A 4 -22.88 1.92 16.16
C ALA A 4 -22.02 3.08 15.63
N LEU A 5 -22.14 3.35 14.32
CA LEU A 5 -21.42 4.44 13.66
C LEU A 5 -21.77 5.80 14.30
N LYS A 6 -20.75 6.55 14.74
CA LYS A 6 -20.91 7.89 15.33
C LYS A 6 -20.32 8.95 14.40
N LYS A 7 -21.01 10.08 14.26
CA LYS A 7 -20.50 11.26 13.53
C LYS A 7 -19.57 12.04 14.47
N THR A 8 -18.33 12.29 14.05
CA THR A 8 -17.27 12.84 14.94
C THR A 8 -16.68 14.18 14.49
N GLY A 9 -17.03 14.70 13.30
CA GLY A 9 -16.49 15.97 12.81
C GLY A 9 -17.03 16.41 11.45
N LYS A 10 -16.49 17.53 10.95
CA LYS A 10 -16.74 18.06 9.59
C LYS A 10 -15.46 17.97 8.76
N THR A 11 -15.60 17.71 7.46
CA THR A 11 -14.49 17.68 6.50
C THR A 11 -15.03 18.00 5.11
N GLU A 12 -14.23 18.69 4.30
CA GLU A 12 -14.52 18.93 2.88
C GLU A 12 -14.01 17.78 1.98
N ARG A 13 -13.26 16.84 2.55
CA ARG A 13 -12.69 15.68 1.82
C ARG A 13 -13.63 14.48 1.87
N ARG A 14 -13.62 13.67 0.81
CA ARG A 14 -14.36 12.39 0.74
C ARG A 14 -13.38 11.22 0.69
N GLY A 15 -13.64 10.19 1.49
CA GLY A 15 -12.83 8.98 1.53
C GLY A 15 -13.11 8.15 2.77
N THR A 16 -12.46 6.98 2.85
CA THR A 16 -12.60 6.04 3.97
C THR A 16 -11.22 5.80 4.58
N LYS A 17 -11.11 5.92 5.90
CA LYS A 17 -9.91 5.54 6.66
C LYS A 17 -10.22 4.27 7.44
N ILE A 18 -9.40 3.25 7.24
CA ILE A 18 -9.50 1.97 7.93
C ILE A 18 -8.23 1.79 8.77
N THR A 19 -8.39 1.35 10.01
CA THR A 19 -7.29 1.03 10.92
C THR A 19 -7.67 -0.23 11.66
N PHE A 20 -6.78 -1.22 11.66
CA PHE A 20 -7.01 -2.49 12.32
C PHE A 20 -5.70 -3.00 12.94
N LEU A 21 -5.83 -3.82 13.97
CA LEU A 21 -4.74 -4.55 14.60
C LEU A 21 -5.00 -6.05 14.35
N PRO A 22 -4.04 -6.82 13.81
CA PRO A 22 -4.20 -8.27 13.64
C PRO A 22 -4.36 -8.97 15.00
N ASP A 23 -5.16 -10.04 15.01
CA ASP A 23 -5.39 -10.85 16.21
C ASP A 23 -4.26 -11.89 16.38
N SER A 24 -3.48 -11.77 17.45
CA SER A 24 -2.34 -12.65 17.75
C SER A 24 -2.74 -14.07 18.15
N THR A 25 -4.03 -14.35 18.39
CA THR A 25 -4.53 -15.70 18.64
C THR A 25 -4.82 -16.46 17.34
N ILE A 26 -4.99 -15.73 16.23
CA ILE A 26 -5.29 -16.28 14.91
C ILE A 26 -4.01 -16.34 14.06
N PHE A 27 -3.17 -15.31 14.12
CA PHE A 27 -1.96 -15.20 13.30
C PHE A 27 -0.69 -15.52 14.10
N ASP A 28 0.19 -16.34 13.54
CA ASP A 28 1.49 -16.67 14.13
C ASP A 28 2.44 -15.46 14.23
N SER A 29 2.33 -14.52 13.28
CA SER A 29 3.07 -13.25 13.28
C SER A 29 2.14 -12.10 12.93
N ILE A 30 2.18 -11.06 13.75
CA ILE A 30 1.40 -9.82 13.58
C ILE A 30 2.27 -8.65 13.09
N GLU A 31 3.57 -8.89 12.88
CA GLU A 31 4.47 -7.87 12.37
C GLU A 31 4.36 -7.77 10.85
N PHE A 32 3.96 -6.60 10.37
CA PHE A 32 3.93 -6.32 8.95
C PHE A 32 5.33 -6.11 8.38
N ASN A 33 5.66 -6.85 7.32
CA ASN A 33 6.89 -6.68 6.55
C ASN A 33 6.75 -5.53 5.54
N TYR A 34 7.60 -4.51 5.69
CA TYR A 34 7.57 -3.32 4.84
C TYR A 34 7.82 -3.65 3.37
N ASP A 35 8.84 -4.45 3.07
CA ASP A 35 9.27 -4.73 1.69
C ASP A 35 8.19 -5.51 0.93
N THR A 36 7.50 -6.42 1.60
CA THR A 36 6.36 -7.17 1.04
C THR A 36 5.20 -6.24 0.67
N LEU A 37 4.83 -5.32 1.57
CA LEU A 37 3.80 -4.33 1.29
C LEU A 37 4.22 -3.35 0.19
N ALA A 38 5.47 -2.88 0.23
CA ALA A 38 6.02 -1.96 -0.75
C ALA A 38 6.00 -2.57 -2.15
N GLN A 39 6.40 -3.83 -2.30
CA GLN A 39 6.32 -4.55 -3.57
C GLN A 39 4.88 -4.62 -4.07
N ARG A 40 3.94 -5.06 -3.24
CA ARG A 40 2.54 -5.22 -3.65
C ARG A 40 1.88 -3.91 -4.03
N LEU A 41 2.14 -2.84 -3.28
CA LEU A 41 1.60 -1.51 -3.57
C LEU A 41 2.23 -0.90 -4.83
N ARG A 42 3.51 -1.16 -5.09
CA ARG A 42 4.16 -0.76 -6.35
C ARG A 42 3.55 -1.45 -7.56
N GLU A 43 3.27 -2.75 -7.47
CA GLU A 43 2.56 -3.49 -8.53
C GLU A 43 1.19 -2.86 -8.83
N LEU A 44 0.43 -2.50 -7.79
CA LEU A 44 -0.88 -1.89 -7.94
C LEU A 44 -0.83 -0.51 -8.62
N SER A 45 0.16 0.33 -8.32
CA SER A 45 0.28 1.64 -8.96
C SER A 45 0.69 1.54 -10.44
N PHE A 46 1.42 0.51 -10.86
CA PHE A 46 1.63 0.26 -12.28
C PHE A 46 0.35 -0.17 -13.01
N LEU A 47 -0.49 -1.00 -12.37
CA LEU A 47 -1.74 -1.48 -12.99
C LEU A 47 -2.80 -0.36 -13.09
N ASN A 48 -2.81 0.56 -12.12
CA ASN A 48 -3.80 1.64 -12.03
C ASN A 48 -3.14 2.98 -12.40
N LYS A 49 -3.15 3.31 -13.69
CA LYS A 49 -2.53 4.55 -14.21
C LYS A 49 -3.03 5.79 -13.48
N GLY A 50 -2.10 6.63 -13.02
CA GLY A 50 -2.41 7.88 -12.32
C GLY A 50 -2.78 7.71 -10.84
N LEU A 51 -2.76 6.48 -10.31
CA LEU A 51 -2.93 6.24 -8.87
C LEU A 51 -1.61 6.54 -8.13
N THR A 52 -1.68 7.46 -7.18
CA THR A 52 -0.58 7.70 -6.23
C THR A 52 -0.83 6.91 -4.96
N ILE A 53 0.10 6.02 -4.62
CA ILE A 53 0.07 5.24 -3.39
C ILE A 53 1.24 5.66 -2.51
N ARG A 54 0.96 5.96 -1.24
CA ARG A 54 1.96 6.30 -0.23
C ARG A 54 1.99 5.22 0.84
N LEU A 55 3.18 4.67 1.08
CA LEU A 55 3.43 3.74 2.18
C LEU A 55 4.38 4.42 3.17
N LYS A 56 3.98 4.46 4.44
CA LYS A 56 4.80 5.01 5.54
C LYS A 56 4.83 3.99 6.67
N ASP A 57 6.04 3.63 7.10
CA ASP A 57 6.28 2.85 8.31
C ASP A 57 6.71 3.78 9.44
N GLU A 58 5.85 3.94 10.44
CA GLU A 58 6.11 4.83 11.58
C GLU A 58 7.10 4.21 12.60
N ARG A 59 7.45 2.93 12.46
CA ARG A 59 8.44 2.26 13.33
C ARG A 59 9.88 2.54 12.92
N SER A 60 10.12 2.75 11.63
CA SER A 60 11.47 2.84 11.03
C SER A 60 11.70 4.10 10.20
N GLU A 61 10.76 5.06 10.24
CA GLU A 61 10.69 6.27 9.40
C GLU A 61 10.78 6.04 7.89
N LYS A 62 10.75 4.78 7.42
CA LYS A 62 10.75 4.44 5.99
C LYS A 62 9.48 4.92 5.32
N GLN A 63 9.66 5.56 4.17
CA GLN A 63 8.55 6.05 3.34
C GLN A 63 8.81 5.74 1.88
N ALA A 64 7.75 5.42 1.15
CA ALA A 64 7.77 5.25 -0.30
C ALA A 64 6.52 5.88 -0.91
N GLU A 65 6.70 6.54 -2.04
CA GLU A 65 5.62 7.02 -2.90
C GLU A 65 5.73 6.32 -4.26
N PHE A 66 4.62 5.74 -4.71
CA PHE A 66 4.52 5.06 -5.98
C PHE A 66 3.50 5.79 -6.86
N HIS A 67 3.94 6.29 -8.00
CA HIS A 67 3.08 6.92 -9.00
C HIS A 67 3.62 6.57 -10.38
N TYR A 68 2.80 5.90 -11.19
CA TYR A 68 3.18 5.47 -12.52
C TYR A 68 2.06 5.72 -13.52
N THR A 69 2.46 6.11 -14.73
CA THR A 69 1.55 6.46 -15.84
C THR A 69 1.70 5.49 -17.02
N GLY A 70 2.83 4.79 -17.11
CA GLY A 70 3.15 3.86 -18.19
C GLY A 70 2.38 2.55 -18.16
N GLY A 71 1.61 2.29 -17.10
CA GLY A 71 0.76 1.10 -17.01
C GLY A 71 1.56 -0.20 -16.88
N ILE A 72 0.98 -1.28 -17.39
CA ILE A 72 1.60 -2.61 -17.40
C ILE A 72 2.94 -2.67 -18.17
N ALA A 73 3.15 -1.80 -19.16
CA ALA A 73 4.41 -1.77 -19.91
C ALA A 73 5.59 -1.34 -19.02
N GLU A 74 5.38 -0.39 -18.11
CA GLU A 74 6.38 -0.02 -17.10
C GLU A 74 6.58 -1.13 -16.07
N PHE A 75 5.53 -1.85 -15.69
CA PHE A 75 5.63 -2.98 -14.78
C PHE A 75 6.53 -4.09 -15.34
N VAL A 76 6.31 -4.48 -16.60
CA VAL A 76 7.13 -5.51 -17.27
C VAL A 76 8.58 -5.05 -17.39
N LYS A 77 8.84 -3.77 -17.73
CA LYS A 77 10.19 -3.20 -17.72
C LYS A 77 10.84 -3.25 -16.33
N HIS A 78 10.07 -2.99 -15.27
CA HIS A 78 10.56 -3.07 -13.90
C HIS A 78 10.92 -4.51 -13.49
N LEU A 79 10.09 -5.49 -13.85
CA LEU A 79 10.39 -6.92 -13.63
C LEU A 79 11.62 -7.37 -14.40
N ASN A 80 11.77 -6.90 -15.64
CA ASN A 80 12.89 -7.26 -16.51
C ASN A 80 14.21 -6.56 -16.12
N LYS A 81 14.22 -5.55 -15.23
CA LYS A 81 15.49 -4.95 -14.75
C LYS A 81 16.40 -5.94 -14.02
N ASN A 82 15.84 -7.00 -13.43
CA ASN A 82 16.60 -8.02 -12.71
C ASN A 82 16.87 -9.28 -13.57
N LYS A 83 16.49 -9.28 -14.85
CA LYS A 83 16.76 -10.37 -15.78
C LYS A 83 17.58 -9.82 -16.94
N GLU A 84 18.74 -10.42 -17.23
CA GLU A 84 19.43 -10.12 -18.49
C GLU A 84 18.50 -10.47 -19.65
N VAL A 85 18.20 -9.47 -20.46
CA VAL A 85 17.48 -9.65 -21.73
C VAL A 85 18.54 -10.07 -22.74
N LEU A 86 18.51 -11.35 -23.14
CA LEU A 86 19.37 -11.94 -24.18
C LEU A 86 19.12 -11.26 -25.54
#